data_AF-A0A9Y1FLX0-F1
#
_entry.id   AF-A0A9Y1FLX0-F1
#
_cell.length_a   1.000
_cell.length_b   1.000
_cell.length_c   1.000
_cell.angle_alpha   90.00
_cell.angle_beta   90.00
_cell.angle_gamma   90.00
#
_symmetry.space_group_name_H-M   'P 1'
#
loop_
_entity.id
_entity.type
_entity.pdbx_description
1 polymer ?
#
loop_
_entity_poly.entity_id
_entity_poly.type
_entity_poly.pdbx_seq_one_letter_code
_entity_poly.pdbx_strand_id
1 'polypeptide(L)'
;MGLTLERSSLRDKKANLIDNVKEQFSNLNTILQFLDSSDYLNRRIGFALCIPKYDRFSEDFKIIIKRKWKNETLKSKMGESFTQLCNRIFSQ
;
A
#
# COMPACT_ATOMS: atom_id res chain seq x y z
N MET A 1 33.55 5.67 8.90
CA MET A 1 32.09 5.85 9.12
C MET A 1 31.39 5.54 7.80
N GLY A 2 30.37 4.68 7.75
CA GLY A 2 29.78 4.27 6.47
C GLY A 2 28.45 3.52 6.59
N LEU A 3 27.35 4.23 6.88
CA LEU A 3 25.99 3.68 6.93
C LEU A 3 24.92 4.64 6.34
N THR A 4 25.33 5.64 5.55
CA THR A 4 24.44 6.74 5.14
C THR A 4 23.99 6.69 3.67
N LEU A 5 24.74 6.04 2.77
CA LEU A 5 24.51 6.12 1.32
C LEU A 5 23.27 5.34 0.83
N GLU A 6 23.04 4.12 1.31
CA GLU A 6 21.97 3.26 0.76
C GLU A 6 20.55 3.74 1.07
N ARG A 7 20.36 4.54 2.13
CA ARG A 7 19.04 5.01 2.56
C ARG A 7 18.40 6.05 1.62
N SER A 8 19.14 6.62 0.68
CA SER A 8 18.56 7.53 -0.32
C SER A 8 17.90 6.76 -1.46
N SER A 9 18.59 5.80 -2.09
CA SER A 9 18.11 5.10 -3.30
C SER A 9 16.69 4.52 -3.19
N LEU A 10 16.29 4.01 -2.03
CA LEU A 10 14.92 3.51 -1.78
C LEU A 10 13.84 4.61 -1.73
N ARG A 11 14.19 5.83 -1.33
CA ARG A 11 13.28 6.99 -1.31
C ARG A 11 13.17 7.62 -2.69
N ASP A 12 14.29 7.78 -3.39
CA ASP A 12 14.31 8.37 -4.74
C ASP A 12 13.62 7.46 -5.76
N LYS A 13 13.84 6.14 -5.69
CA LYS A 13 13.06 5.16 -6.45
C LYS A 13 11.58 5.21 -6.09
N LYS A 14 11.20 5.33 -4.81
CA LYS A 14 9.79 5.48 -4.41
C LYS A 14 9.16 6.75 -4.99
N ALA A 15 9.89 7.87 -5.00
CA ALA A 15 9.39 9.16 -5.50
C ALA A 15 9.17 9.14 -7.03
N ASN A 16 10.16 8.71 -7.80
CA ASN A 16 10.04 8.62 -9.27
C ASN A 16 8.97 7.59 -9.68
N LEU A 17 8.85 6.50 -8.91
CA LEU A 17 7.78 5.51 -9.07
C LEU A 17 6.40 6.05 -8.69
N ILE A 18 6.28 7.10 -7.86
CA ILE A 18 5.01 7.81 -7.60
C ILE A 18 4.68 8.77 -8.74
N ASP A 19 5.69 9.39 -9.34
CA ASP A 19 5.50 10.43 -10.36
C ASP A 19 5.03 9.91 -11.73
N ASN A 20 5.16 8.60 -12.00
CA ASN A 20 4.55 7.92 -13.16
C ASN A 20 3.10 7.41 -12.89
N VAL A 21 2.59 7.57 -11.66
CA VAL A 21 1.51 6.74 -11.00
C VAL A 21 -0.09 7.37 -10.69
N LYS A 22 0.38 8.65 -11.12
CA LYS A 22 0.01 10.10 -11.39
C LYS A 22 -0.90 10.57 -12.56
N GLU A 23 -1.22 9.83 -13.65
CA GLU A 23 -2.24 10.27 -14.66
C GLU A 23 -3.62 9.56 -14.58
N GLN A 24 -3.72 8.23 -14.65
CA GLN A 24 -4.90 7.40 -14.26
C GLN A 24 -5.37 7.55 -12.78
N PHE A 25 -5.15 8.71 -12.15
CA PHE A 25 -4.54 8.72 -10.82
C PHE A 25 -5.38 9.26 -9.68
N SER A 26 -6.45 10.01 -9.96
CA SER A 26 -7.29 10.59 -8.90
C SER A 26 -7.81 9.51 -7.94
N ASN A 27 -8.17 8.34 -8.47
CA ASN A 27 -8.59 7.18 -7.68
C ASN A 27 -7.43 6.52 -6.90
N LEU A 28 -6.25 6.38 -7.51
CA LEU A 28 -5.10 5.70 -6.91
C LEU A 28 -4.45 6.55 -5.81
N ASN A 29 -4.44 7.88 -5.97
CA ASN A 29 -4.01 8.83 -4.95
C ASN A 29 -4.93 8.80 -3.72
N THR A 30 -6.25 8.79 -3.89
CA THR A 30 -7.21 8.61 -2.78
C THR A 30 -7.00 7.27 -2.06
N ILE A 31 -6.77 6.18 -2.79
CA ILE A 31 -6.42 4.88 -2.20
C ILE A 31 -5.13 4.98 -1.36
N LEU A 32 -4.08 5.64 -1.87
CA LEU A 32 -2.84 5.87 -1.13
C LEU A 32 -3.05 6.72 0.13
N GLN A 33 -3.84 7.79 0.07
CA GLN A 33 -4.17 8.62 1.25
C GLN A 33 -4.82 7.79 2.36
N PHE A 34 -5.76 6.90 2.00
CA PHE A 34 -6.34 5.96 2.95
C PHE A 34 -5.31 4.93 3.48
N LEU A 35 -4.46 4.35 2.62
CA LEU A 35 -3.42 3.37 3.01
C LEU A 35 -2.25 3.94 3.81
N ASP A 36 -1.95 5.23 3.69
CA ASP A 36 -0.96 5.97 4.49
C ASP A 36 -1.54 6.48 5.82
N SER A 37 -2.87 6.40 6.03
CA SER A 37 -3.48 6.80 7.28
C SER A 37 -2.99 5.98 8.48
N SER A 38 -2.78 6.68 9.59
CA SER A 38 -2.50 6.11 10.92
C SER A 38 -3.76 5.59 11.61
N ASP A 39 -4.95 6.03 11.15
CA ASP A 39 -6.21 5.46 11.60
C ASP A 39 -6.52 4.13 10.88
N TYR A 40 -7.03 3.16 11.64
CA TYR A 40 -7.28 1.81 11.16
C TYR A 40 -8.56 1.68 10.32
N LEU A 41 -9.56 2.55 10.52
CA LEU A 41 -10.78 2.56 9.71
C LEU A 41 -10.51 3.13 8.31
N ASN A 42 -9.83 4.28 8.24
CA ASN A 42 -9.32 4.86 7.01
C ASN A 42 -8.44 3.87 6.25
N ARG A 43 -7.50 3.21 6.94
CA ARG A 43 -6.63 2.21 6.32
C ARG A 43 -7.39 0.96 5.84
N ARG A 44 -8.45 0.54 6.56
CA ARG A 44 -9.38 -0.52 6.13
C ARG A 44 -10.15 -0.11 4.87
N ILE A 45 -10.59 1.14 4.75
CA ILE A 45 -11.21 1.69 3.53
C ILE A 45 -10.22 1.62 2.36
N GLY A 46 -8.96 2.02 2.57
CA GLY A 46 -7.90 1.93 1.56
C GLY A 46 -7.71 0.51 1.01
N PHE A 47 -7.61 -0.50 1.89
CA PHE A 47 -7.54 -1.90 1.45
C PHE A 47 -8.85 -2.40 0.81
N ALA A 48 -10.02 -1.97 1.28
CA ALA A 48 -11.31 -2.32 0.69
C ALA A 48 -11.47 -1.78 -0.75
N LEU A 49 -10.94 -0.59 -1.04
CA LEU A 49 -10.88 -0.02 -2.38
C LEU A 49 -9.88 -0.76 -3.29
N CYS A 50 -8.83 -1.37 -2.73
CA CYS A 50 -7.88 -2.19 -3.48
C CYS A 50 -8.48 -3.53 -3.93
N ILE A 51 -9.20 -4.23 -3.03
CA ILE A 51 -9.71 -5.60 -3.23
C ILE A 51 -10.36 -5.84 -4.62
N PRO A 52 -11.40 -5.10 -5.05
CA PRO A 52 -12.13 -5.39 -6.29
C PRO A 52 -11.39 -4.98 -7.57
N LYS A 53 -10.19 -4.40 -7.45
CA LYS A 53 -9.37 -3.90 -8.57
C LYS A 53 -7.95 -4.45 -8.56
N TYR A 54 -7.61 -5.35 -7.62
CA TYR A 54 -6.21 -5.67 -7.30
C TYR A 54 -5.43 -6.16 -8.52
N ASP A 55 -5.97 -7.11 -9.27
CA ASP A 55 -5.36 -7.66 -10.49
C ASP A 55 -5.10 -6.61 -11.57
N ARG A 56 -5.93 -5.56 -11.63
CA ARG A 56 -5.85 -4.48 -12.63
C ARG A 56 -4.79 -3.41 -12.29
N PHE A 57 -4.22 -3.43 -11.09
CA PHE A 57 -3.15 -2.51 -10.71
C PHE A 57 -1.80 -2.94 -11.33
N SER A 58 -0.91 -1.97 -11.56
CA SER A 58 0.49 -2.22 -11.90
C SER A 58 1.20 -3.01 -10.80
N GLU A 59 2.25 -3.76 -11.16
CA GLU A 59 3.03 -4.54 -10.19
C GLU A 59 3.63 -3.66 -9.09
N ASP A 60 4.09 -2.45 -9.44
CA ASP A 60 4.58 -1.46 -8.49
C ASP A 60 3.53 -1.06 -7.44
N PHE A 61 2.29 -0.83 -7.86
CA PHE A 61 1.20 -0.50 -6.94
C PHE A 61 0.78 -1.72 -6.11
N LYS A 62 0.79 -2.93 -6.69
CA LYS A 62 0.63 -4.20 -5.96
C LYS A 62 1.71 -4.34 -4.89
N ILE A 63 2.99 -4.07 -5.19
CA ILE A 63 4.12 -4.09 -4.25
C ILE A 63 3.92 -3.06 -3.12
N ILE A 64 3.43 -1.86 -3.41
CA ILE A 64 3.10 -0.86 -2.38
C ILE A 64 2.00 -1.39 -1.45
N ILE A 65 0.90 -1.93 -1.97
CA ILE A 65 -0.18 -2.54 -1.18
C ILE A 65 0.35 -3.69 -0.31
N LYS A 66 1.16 -4.60 -0.87
CA LYS A 66 1.80 -5.71 -0.13
C LYS A 66 2.65 -5.20 1.04
N ARG A 67 3.48 -4.17 0.81
CA ARG A 67 4.31 -3.54 1.85
C ARG A 67 3.45 -2.85 2.93
N LYS A 68 2.32 -2.24 2.56
CA LYS A 68 1.35 -1.64 3.51
C LYS A 68 0.62 -2.69 4.33
N TRP A 69 0.31 -3.86 3.75
CA TRP A 69 -0.41 -4.97 4.41
C TRP A 69 0.47 -5.74 5.40
N LYS A 70 1.78 -5.84 5.15
CA LYS A 70 2.77 -6.44 6.07
C LYS A 70 3.07 -5.61 7.34
N ASN A 71 2.33 -4.53 7.60
CA ASN A 71 2.44 -3.75 8.84
C ASN A 71 1.46 -4.29 9.90
N GLU A 72 1.97 -5.08 10.84
CA GLU A 72 1.12 -5.89 11.72
C GLU A 72 0.40 -5.08 12.82
N THR A 73 0.98 -3.98 13.27
CA THR A 73 0.46 -3.12 14.34
C THR A 73 -0.95 -2.58 14.07
N LEU A 74 -1.26 -2.28 12.80
CA LEU A 74 -2.61 -1.85 12.38
C LEU A 74 -3.47 -3.00 11.85
N LYS A 75 -2.85 -4.08 11.33
CA LYS A 75 -3.52 -5.31 10.92
C LYS A 75 -4.25 -5.99 12.08
N SER A 76 -3.64 -6.01 13.27
CA SER A 76 -4.24 -6.55 14.51
C SER A 76 -5.56 -5.86 14.92
N LYS A 77 -5.76 -4.59 14.50
CA LYS A 77 -7.01 -3.84 14.73
C LYS A 77 -8.10 -4.10 13.69
N MET A 78 -7.83 -4.92 12.67
CA MET A 78 -8.80 -5.24 11.60
C MET A 78 -9.46 -6.60 11.85
N GLY A 79 -10.80 -6.59 11.85
CA GLY A 79 -11.60 -7.78 12.14
C GLY A 79 -11.23 -8.98 11.27
N GLU A 80 -11.21 -10.17 11.88
CA GLU A 80 -10.51 -11.35 11.38
C GLU A 80 -10.88 -11.71 9.92
N SER A 81 -12.17 -11.74 9.57
CA SER A 81 -12.63 -12.08 8.21
C SER A 81 -12.11 -11.12 7.14
N PHE A 82 -11.93 -9.84 7.47
CA PHE A 82 -11.31 -8.85 6.57
C PHE A 82 -9.80 -9.12 6.45
N THR A 83 -9.15 -9.48 7.55
CA THR A 83 -7.74 -9.85 7.58
C THR A 83 -7.45 -11.13 6.80
N GLN A 84 -8.33 -12.13 6.86
CA GLN A 84 -8.26 -13.34 6.02
C GLN A 84 -8.41 -12.99 4.53
N LEU A 85 -9.39 -12.17 4.16
CA LEU A 85 -9.63 -11.73 2.77
C LEU A 85 -8.42 -10.98 2.19
N CYS A 86 -7.89 -10.00 2.92
CA CYS A 86 -6.69 -9.26 2.54
C CYS A 86 -5.44 -10.15 2.47
N ASN A 87 -5.28 -11.15 3.36
CA ASN A 87 -4.23 -12.15 3.24
C ASN A 87 -4.38 -12.97 1.94
N ARG A 88 -5.59 -13.41 1.58
CA ARG A 88 -5.83 -14.22 0.38
C ARG A 88 -5.47 -13.49 -0.92
N ILE A 89 -5.69 -12.17 -0.97
CA ILE A 89 -5.49 -11.35 -2.17
C ILE A 89 -4.08 -10.74 -2.22
N PHE A 90 -3.51 -10.33 -1.09
CA PHE A 90 -2.23 -9.61 -1.05
C PHE A 90 -1.02 -10.48 -0.65
N SER A 91 -1.20 -11.75 -0.26
CA SER A 91 -0.08 -12.67 0.06
C SER A 91 0.27 -13.65 -1.06
N GLN A 92 -0.45 -13.61 -2.19
CA GLN A 92 0.04 -14.07 -3.49
C GLN A 92 0.98 -12.99 -4.04
#